data_AF-A0A2V8H7H4-F1
#
_entry.id   AF-A0A2V8H7H4-F1
#
_cell.length_a   1.000
_cell.length_b   1.000
_cell.length_c   1.000
_cell.angle_alpha   90.00
_cell.angle_beta   90.00
_cell.angle_gamma   90.00
#
_symmetry.space_group_name_H-M   'P 1'
#
loop_
_entity.id
_entity.type
_entity.pdbx_description
1 polymer ?
#
loop_
_entity_poly.entity_id
_entity_poly.type
_entity_poly.pdbx_seq_one_letter_code
_entity_poly.pdbx_strand_id
1 'polypeptide(L)'
;DVSMVFRVSPERGVEPYLGAWGHMLAASADLVDMTHNHPITAADSSGGAGKDIQFNMAFPRAGVYRVWVQFQRLGVVNTVAFNVPVEEALQ
;
A
#
# COMPACT_ATOMS: atom_id res chain seq x y z
N ASP A 1 -12.63 -0.04 -7.78
CA ASP A 1 -11.51 0.25 -6.88
C ASP A 1 -11.54 -0.69 -5.68
N VAL A 2 -10.36 -1.17 -5.29
CA VAL A 2 -10.13 -2.04 -4.13
C VAL A 2 -9.45 -1.21 -3.04
N SER A 3 -10.03 -1.24 -1.84
CA SER A 3 -9.42 -0.65 -0.65
C SER A 3 -8.40 -1.62 -0.06
N MET A 4 -7.16 -1.17 0.12
CA MET A 4 -6.08 -1.95 0.71
C MET A 4 -5.59 -1.26 1.98
N VAL A 5 -5.60 -1.98 3.10
CA VAL A 5 -5.14 -1.46 4.40
C VAL A 5 -3.89 -2.21 4.84
N PHE A 6 -2.83 -1.46 5.13
CA PHE A 6 -1.58 -2.00 5.69
C PHE A 6 -1.44 -1.53 7.13
N ARG A 7 -1.35 -2.49 8.05
CA ARG A 7 -1.10 -2.21 9.46
C ARG A 7 0.38 -2.28 9.76
N VAL A 8 0.97 -1.16 10.17
CA VAL A 8 2.33 -1.10 10.68
C VAL A 8 2.30 -1.27 12.20
N SER A 9 2.91 -2.34 12.70
CA SER A 9 2.98 -2.64 14.14
C SER A 9 4.43 -2.89 14.57
N PRO A 10 4.93 -2.23 15.63
CA PRO A 10 4.24 -1.19 16.41
C PRO A 10 4.16 0.15 15.65
N GLU A 11 3.13 0.96 15.95
CA GLU A 11 2.87 2.28 15.36
C GLU A 11 3.91 3.33 15.76
N ARG A 12 4.56 3.15 16.92
CA ARG A 12 5.51 4.12 17.47
C ARG A 12 6.62 4.41 16.48
N GLY A 13 6.80 5.69 16.17
CA GLY A 13 7.86 6.20 15.31
C GLY A 13 7.55 6.08 13.82
N VAL A 14 6.36 5.62 13.42
CA VAL A 14 5.89 5.78 12.05
C VAL A 14 5.68 7.27 11.80
N GLU A 15 6.20 7.76 10.68
CA GLU A 15 6.21 9.18 10.35
C GLU A 15 6.09 9.39 8.83
N PRO A 16 5.63 10.57 8.36
CA PRO A 16 5.56 10.84 6.94
C PRO A 16 6.94 10.86 6.28
N TYR A 17 7.03 10.25 5.10
CA TYR A 17 8.17 10.33 4.20
C TYR A 17 7.73 11.07 2.93
N LEU A 18 8.50 12.05 2.48
CA LEU A 18 8.16 12.90 1.32
C LEU A 18 6.73 13.48 1.37
N GLY A 19 6.22 13.78 2.57
CA GLY A 19 4.90 14.40 2.77
C GLY A 19 3.71 13.43 2.85
N ALA A 20 3.92 12.12 2.75
CA ALA A 20 2.87 11.11 2.87
C ALA A 20 3.21 10.05 3.92
N TRP A 21 2.18 9.45 4.52
CA TRP A 21 2.35 8.35 5.49
C TRP A 21 2.82 7.04 4.85
N GLY A 22 2.81 6.96 3.52
CA GLY A 22 3.39 5.88 2.75
C GLY A 22 3.31 6.16 1.26
N HIS A 23 3.91 5.28 0.48
CA HIS A 23 3.86 5.30 -0.98
C HIS A 23 3.59 3.89 -1.48
N MET A 24 2.70 3.74 -2.45
CA MET A 24 2.47 2.46 -3.11
C MET A 24 2.81 2.57 -4.59
N LEU A 25 3.57 1.62 -5.10
CA LEU A 25 3.73 1.36 -6.52
C LEU A 25 3.13 -0.01 -6.82
N ALA A 26 2.29 -0.12 -7.84
CA ALA A 26 1.85 -1.40 -8.39
C ALA A 26 2.22 -1.48 -9.87
N ALA A 27 2.72 -2.64 -10.30
CA ALA A 27 3.08 -2.90 -11.69
C ALA A 27 2.55 -4.28 -12.13
N SER A 28 1.96 -4.36 -13.31
CA SER A 28 1.64 -5.64 -13.96
C SER A 28 2.92 -6.43 -14.25
N ALA A 29 2.82 -7.75 -14.37
CA ALA A 29 3.99 -8.62 -14.63
C ALA A 29 4.77 -8.28 -15.92
N ASP A 30 4.10 -7.69 -16.92
CA ASP A 30 4.69 -7.21 -18.17
C ASP A 30 5.11 -5.73 -18.14
N LEU A 31 4.93 -5.05 -16.99
CA LEU A 31 5.26 -3.65 -16.74
C LEU A 31 4.51 -2.62 -17.60
N VAL A 32 3.45 -3.04 -18.31
CA VAL A 32 2.61 -2.14 -19.11
C VAL A 32 1.74 -1.26 -18.22
N ASP A 33 1.15 -1.84 -17.17
CA ASP A 33 0.27 -1.14 -16.25
C ASP A 33 1.03 -0.83 -14.96
N MET A 34 1.32 0.45 -14.73
CA MET A 34 1.98 0.92 -13.51
C MET A 34 1.22 2.09 -12.90
N THR A 35 0.98 2.04 -11.59
CA THR A 35 0.34 3.14 -10.85
C THR A 35 1.08 3.42 -9.55
N HIS A 36 1.23 4.71 -9.24
CA HIS A 36 1.80 5.20 -7.99
C HIS A 36 0.74 5.99 -7.23
N ASN A 37 0.49 5.60 -5.98
CA ASN A 37 -0.60 6.16 -5.18
C ASN A 37 -0.13 6.45 -3.75
N HIS A 38 -0.78 7.41 -3.11
CA HIS A 38 -0.58 7.76 -1.70
C HIS A 38 -1.78 7.29 -0.86
N PRO A 39 -1.61 7.12 0.47
CA PRO A 39 -2.71 6.75 1.35
C PRO A 39 -3.81 7.81 1.33
N ILE A 40 -5.06 7.37 1.36
CA ILE A 40 -6.22 8.24 1.55
C ILE A 40 -6.48 8.52 3.03
N THR A 41 -6.07 7.60 3.91
CA THR A 41 -6.13 7.74 5.36
C THR A 41 -4.92 7.07 6.00
N ALA A 42 -4.49 7.61 7.14
CA ALA A 42 -3.49 7.01 7.99
C ALA A 42 -3.87 7.32 9.44
N ALA A 43 -4.34 6.31 10.17
CA ALA A 43 -4.86 6.48 11.52
C ALA A 43 -4.33 5.37 12.43
N ASP A 44 -4.27 5.63 13.73
CA ASP A 44 -4.00 4.55 14.67
C ASP A 44 -5.17 3.57 14.65
N SER A 45 -4.85 2.29 14.58
CA SER A 45 -5.82 1.21 14.57
C SER A 45 -6.60 1.18 15.89
N SER A 46 -7.85 0.73 15.82
CA SER A 46 -8.67 0.54 17.02
C SER A 46 -7.98 -0.44 17.99
N GLY A 47 -7.90 -0.06 19.25
CA GLY A 47 -7.24 -0.84 20.29
C GLY A 47 -5.70 -0.74 20.31
N GLY A 48 -5.09 0.16 19.54
CA GLY A 48 -3.65 0.43 19.61
C GLY A 48 -2.76 -0.69 19.04
N ALA A 49 -3.27 -1.44 18.05
CA ALA A 49 -2.54 -2.57 17.47
C ALA A 49 -1.47 -2.16 16.43
N GLY A 50 -1.39 -0.88 16.07
CA GLY A 50 -0.56 -0.36 14.99
C GLY A 50 -1.18 0.87 14.30
N LYS A 51 -0.52 1.36 13.25
CA LYS A 51 -1.02 2.43 12.37
C LYS A 51 -1.56 1.80 11.09
N ASP A 52 -2.84 2.04 10.80
CA ASP A 52 -3.51 1.59 9.59
C ASP A 52 -3.34 2.64 8.50
N ILE A 53 -2.69 2.24 7.41
CA ILE A 53 -2.41 3.06 6.24
C ILE A 53 -3.24 2.50 5.08
N GLN A 54 -4.22 3.27 4.62
CA GLN A 54 -5.19 2.83 3.62
C GLN A 54 -4.91 3.45 2.25
N PHE A 55 -4.90 2.62 1.21
CA PHE A 55 -4.81 3.00 -0.19
C PHE A 55 -6.07 2.58 -0.95
N ASN A 56 -6.44 3.35 -1.96
CA ASN A 56 -7.41 2.92 -2.97
C ASN A 56 -6.65 2.63 -4.27
N MET A 57 -6.90 1.43 -4.82
CA MET A 57 -6.23 0.92 -6.01
C MET A 57 -7.24 0.48 -7.05
N ALA A 58 -6.97 0.76 -8.31
CA ALA A 58 -7.66 0.18 -9.44
C ALA A 58 -6.66 -0.68 -10.22
N PHE A 59 -7.05 -1.91 -10.54
CA PHE A 59 -6.28 -2.80 -11.40
C PHE A 59 -6.93 -2.80 -12.78
N PRO A 60 -6.26 -2.32 -13.84
CA PRO A 60 -6.87 -2.14 -15.16
C PRO A 60 -7.36 -3.44 -15.83
N ARG A 61 -6.77 -4.58 -15.48
CA ARG A 61 -7.08 -5.91 -16.04
C ARG A 61 -6.61 -7.03 -15.12
N ALA A 62 -7.13 -8.23 -15.34
CA ALA A 62 -6.65 -9.44 -14.67
C ALA A 62 -5.16 -9.72 -14.96
N GLY A 63 -4.50 -10.36 -13.99
CA GLY A 63 -3.08 -10.70 -14.03
C GLY A 63 -2.43 -10.61 -12.65
N VAL A 64 -1.15 -10.96 -12.58
CA VAL A 64 -0.37 -10.78 -11.34
C VAL A 64 0.28 -9.40 -11.34
N TYR A 65 0.05 -8.65 -10.26
CA TYR A 65 0.70 -7.38 -10.01
C TYR A 65 1.74 -7.53 -8.91
N ARG A 66 2.91 -6.92 -9.12
CA ARG A 66 3.87 -6.68 -8.05
C ARG A 66 3.51 -5.35 -7.40
N VAL A 67 3.24 -5.38 -6.10
CA VAL A 67 2.87 -4.20 -5.31
C VAL A 67 3.96 -3.94 -4.28
N TRP A 68 4.52 -2.74 -4.26
CA TRP A 68 5.46 -2.27 -3.25
C TRP A 68 4.78 -1.23 -2.38
N VAL A 69 4.91 -1.37 -1.06
CA VAL A 69 4.45 -0.38 -0.08
C VAL A 69 5.66 0.10 0.70
N GLN A 70 5.85 1.41 0.67
CA GLN A 70 6.92 2.09 1.37
C GLN A 70 6.36 2.93 2.51
N PHE A 71 7.00 2.89 3.67
CA PHE A 71 6.69 3.73 4.82
C PHE A 71 7.98 4.04 5.58
N GLN A 72 7.98 5.13 6.36
CA GLN A 72 9.11 5.48 7.21
C GLN A 72 8.79 5.22 8.68
N ARG A 73 9.78 4.67 9.38
CA ARG A 73 9.72 4.46 10.83
C ARG A 73 11.08 4.75 11.46
N LEU A 74 11.11 5.65 12.45
CA LEU A 74 12.32 6.04 13.18
C LEU A 74 13.47 6.49 12.25
N GLY A 75 13.16 7.30 11.25
CA GLY A 75 14.12 7.79 10.25
C GLY A 75 14.51 6.77 9.18
N VAL A 76 13.98 5.53 9.24
CA VAL A 76 14.32 4.46 8.30
C VAL A 76 13.18 4.22 7.33
N VAL A 77 13.48 4.30 6.04
CA VAL A 77 12.53 3.96 4.96
C VAL A 77 12.49 2.43 4.81
N ASN A 78 11.30 1.86 4.93
CA ASN A 78 11.03 0.43 4.79
C ASN A 78 10.18 0.21 3.55
N THR A 79 10.49 -0.82 2.76
CA THR A 79 9.71 -1.22 1.58
C THR A 79 9.35 -2.70 1.69
N VAL A 80 8.06 -3.01 1.55
CA VAL A 80 7.54 -4.39 1.54
C VAL A 80 6.91 -4.66 0.19
N ALA A 81 7.06 -5.88 -0.33
CA ALA A 81 6.53 -6.25 -1.64
C ALA A 81 5.58 -7.45 -1.57
N PHE A 82 4.53 -7.40 -2.37
CA PHE A 82 3.50 -8.43 -2.50
C PHE A 82 3.30 -8.79 -3.97
N ASN A 83 2.98 -10.06 -4.24
CA ASN A 83 2.42 -10.47 -5.51
C ASN A 83 0.91 -10.62 -5.32
N VAL A 84 0.12 -9.81 -6.02
CA VAL A 84 -1.33 -9.80 -5.91
C VAL A 84 -1.92 -10.40 -7.19
N PRO A 85 -2.55 -11.59 -7.12
CA PRO A 85 -3.35 -12.09 -8.23
C PRO A 85 -4.63 -11.25 -8.34
N VAL A 86 -4.87 -10.69 -9.52
CA VAL A 86 -6.10 -9.98 -9.88
C VAL A 86 -6.85 -10.84 -10.87
N GLU A 87 -8.09 -11.16 -10.54
CA GLU A 87 -9.00 -11.93 -11.39
C GLU A 87 -10.00 -10.98 -12.07
N GLU A 88 -10.55 -11.41 -13.20
CA GLU A 88 -11.68 -10.71 -13.82
C GLU A 88 -12.86 -10.71 -12.84
N ALA A 89 -13.58 -9.59 -12.77
CA ALA A 89 -14.81 -9.55 -11.99
C ALA A 89 -15.81 -10.56 -12.56
N LEU A 90 -16.32 -11.45 -11.72
CA LEU A 90 -17.47 -12.27 -12.09
C LEU A 90 -18.63 -11.32 -12.42
N GLN A 91 -19.18 -11.46 -13.63
CA GLN A 91 -20.38 -10.73 -14.06
C GLN A 91 -21.60 -11.14 -13.23
#